data_AF-A0A4Q2VQL7-F1
#
_entry.id   AF-A0A4Q2VQL7-F1
#
_cell.length_a   1.000
_cell.length_b   1.000
_cell.length_c   1.000
_cell.angle_alpha   90.00
_cell.angle_beta   90.00
_cell.angle_gamma   90.00
#
_symmetry.space_group_name_H-M   'P 1'
#
loop_
_entity.id
_entity.type
_entity.pdbx_description
1 polymer ?
#
loop_
_entity_poly.entity_id
_entity_poly.type
_entity_poly.pdbx_seq_one_letter_code
_entity_poly.pdbx_strand_id
1 'polypeptide(L)'
;MGVEFAPRNKSKARSISCTREVIVSAGAIFTPTLLQVSGIEPSDVLKSLDILVKIDLPGVGCNLQDHSMVYANYYYRNESYFRSNEIADGVYDEAAEEYIRNRTGPWTAPLINTIAFPSLRSATDDWKQFMNKSSGDGIPSNTPNSVKKGYEFQKKILQDQILSNVAGTFETMAIS
;
A
#
# COMPACT_ATOMS: atom_id res chain seq x y z
N MET A 1 -19.27 20.44 -13.44
CA MET A 1 -18.42 19.58 -12.60
C MET A 1 -16.97 19.98 -12.79
N GLY A 2 -16.09 19.70 -11.84
CA GLY A 2 -14.71 20.18 -11.90
C GLY A 2 -13.93 19.89 -10.62
N VAL A 3 -12.74 20.48 -10.51
CA VAL A 3 -11.86 20.38 -9.34
C VAL A 3 -11.43 21.76 -8.88
N GLU A 4 -11.15 21.88 -7.59
CA GLU A 4 -10.49 23.03 -6.98
C GLU A 4 -9.14 22.61 -6.41
N PHE A 5 -8.09 23.39 -6.64
CA PHE A 5 -6.73 23.08 -6.21
C PHE A 5 -5.93 24.33 -5.84
N ALA A 6 -4.89 24.15 -5.04
CA ALA A 6 -3.94 25.20 -4.66
C ALA A 6 -2.50 24.66 -4.70
N PRO A 7 -1.52 25.45 -5.17
CA PRO A 7 -0.13 24.99 -5.32
C PRO A 7 0.57 24.77 -3.97
N ARG A 8 0.13 25.47 -2.92
CA ARG A 8 0.65 25.39 -1.55
C ARG A 8 -0.46 25.68 -0.56
N ASN A 9 -0.25 25.26 0.69
CA ASN A 9 -1.12 25.64 1.81
C ASN A 9 -1.30 27.18 1.85
N LYS A 10 -2.53 27.64 2.09
CA LYS A 10 -2.96 29.07 2.11
C LYS A 10 -2.82 29.84 0.80
N SER A 11 -2.45 29.21 -0.31
CA SER A 11 -2.49 29.87 -1.62
C SER A 11 -3.94 30.05 -2.09
N LYS A 12 -4.20 31.07 -2.91
CA LYS A 12 -5.51 31.25 -3.55
C LYS A 12 -5.85 30.02 -4.38
N ALA A 13 -6.99 29.39 -4.07
CA ALA A 13 -7.50 28.24 -4.80
C ALA A 13 -7.89 28.62 -6.23
N ARG A 14 -7.76 27.65 -7.14
CA ARG A 14 -8.12 27.76 -8.56
C ARG A 14 -9.10 26.65 -8.90
N SER A 15 -10.09 26.97 -9.72
CA SER A 15 -11.10 26.00 -10.16
C SER A 15 -10.93 25.70 -11.64
N ILE A 16 -11.04 24.43 -12.01
CA ILE A 16 -11.09 23.96 -13.40
C ILE A 16 -12.39 23.17 -13.57
N SER A 17 -13.16 23.49 -14.62
CA SER A 17 -14.36 22.75 -14.99
C SER A 17 -14.04 21.63 -15.99
N CYS A 18 -14.86 20.58 -15.98
CA CYS A 18 -14.84 19.50 -16.96
C CYS A 18 -16.19 19.38 -17.66
N THR A 19 -16.20 18.99 -18.93
CA THR A 19 -17.43 18.81 -19.73
C THR A 19 -17.98 17.40 -19.65
N ARG A 20 -17.12 16.41 -19.36
CA ARG A 20 -17.50 15.00 -19.28
C ARG A 20 -17.38 14.48 -17.86
N GLU A 21 -16.18 14.12 -17.45
CA GLU A 21 -15.93 13.37 -16.22
C GLU A 21 -14.70 13.90 -15.49
N VAL A 22 -14.68 13.69 -14.17
CA VAL A 22 -13.50 13.86 -13.32
C VAL A 22 -13.07 12.46 -12.87
N ILE A 23 -11.81 12.11 -13.13
CA ILE A 23 -11.21 10.84 -12.68
C ILE A 23 -10.36 11.15 -11.45
N VAL A 24 -10.65 10.49 -10.32
CA VAL A 24 -9.90 10.66 -9.07
C VAL A 24 -8.87 9.54 -8.93
N SER A 25 -7.59 9.87 -9.10
CA SER A 25 -6.47 8.91 -9.08
C SER A 25 -5.39 9.31 -8.07
N ALA A 26 -5.78 9.68 -6.85
CA ALA A 26 -4.86 10.13 -5.80
C ALA A 26 -4.29 8.98 -4.94
N GLY A 27 -4.47 7.72 -5.37
CA GLY A 27 -3.98 6.53 -4.68
C GLY A 27 -4.86 6.13 -3.48
N ALA A 28 -4.55 4.97 -2.88
CA ALA A 28 -5.35 4.37 -1.81
C ALA A 28 -5.49 5.25 -0.55
N ILE A 29 -4.52 6.13 -0.31
CA ILE A 29 -4.49 7.03 0.85
C ILE A 29 -5.23 8.34 0.57
N PHE A 30 -4.96 9.03 -0.55
CA PHE A 30 -5.51 10.37 -0.77
C PHE A 30 -6.83 10.39 -1.56
N THR A 31 -7.15 9.36 -2.35
CA THR A 31 -8.47 9.28 -3.01
C THR A 31 -9.61 9.31 -1.98
N PRO A 32 -9.62 8.50 -0.90
CA PRO A 32 -10.67 8.61 0.11
C PRO A 32 -10.67 10.01 0.74
N THR A 33 -9.52 10.58 1.12
CA THR A 33 -9.46 11.95 1.67
C THR A 33 -10.10 12.99 0.75
N LEU A 34 -9.87 12.91 -0.56
CA LEU A 34 -10.48 13.83 -1.53
C LEU A 34 -12.00 13.66 -1.61
N LEU A 35 -12.52 12.44 -1.55
CA LEU A 35 -13.96 12.18 -1.50
C LEU A 35 -14.58 12.76 -0.22
N GLN A 36 -13.93 12.54 0.92
CA GLN A 36 -14.35 13.01 2.24
C GLN A 36 -14.49 14.53 2.28
N VAL A 37 -13.42 15.28 1.94
CA VAL A 37 -13.46 16.76 1.90
C VAL A 37 -14.39 17.31 0.81
N SER A 38 -14.78 16.47 -0.15
CA SER A 38 -15.77 16.81 -1.18
C SER A 38 -17.22 16.55 -0.73
N GLY A 39 -17.43 16.00 0.47
CA GLY A 39 -18.74 15.66 1.04
C GLY A 39 -19.24 14.25 0.71
N ILE A 40 -18.35 13.32 0.37
CA ILE A 40 -18.65 11.93 0.00
C ILE A 40 -17.97 10.99 1.01
N GLU A 41 -18.68 10.64 2.08
CA GLU A 41 -18.19 9.86 3.23
C GLU A 41 -19.40 9.43 4.10
N PRO A 42 -19.27 8.47 5.06
CA PRO A 42 -20.26 8.31 6.12
C PRO A 42 -20.71 9.63 6.76
N SER A 43 -22.01 9.86 6.75
CA SER A 43 -22.61 11.17 7.10
C SER A 43 -22.27 11.66 8.51
N ASP A 44 -22.10 10.76 9.48
CA ASP A 44 -21.76 11.11 10.86
C ASP A 44 -20.35 11.72 10.99
N VAL A 45 -19.39 11.27 10.17
CA VAL A 45 -18.04 11.84 10.16
C VAL A 45 -18.06 13.26 9.62
N LEU A 46 -18.71 13.48 8.47
CA LEU A 46 -18.81 14.80 7.85
C LEU A 46 -19.55 15.81 8.74
N LYS A 47 -20.64 15.39 9.39
CA LYS A 47 -21.38 16.23 10.35
C LYS A 47 -20.51 16.63 11.54
N SER A 48 -19.65 15.74 12.03
CA SER A 48 -18.74 16.07 13.15
C SER A 48 -17.65 17.08 12.78
N LEU A 49 -17.42 17.30 11.48
CA LEU A 49 -16.42 18.21 10.93
C LEU A 49 -17.05 19.46 10.29
N ASP A 50 -18.36 19.68 10.45
CA ASP A 50 -19.13 20.75 9.80
C ASP A 50 -19.02 20.76 8.26
N ILE A 51 -18.83 19.58 7.65
CA ILE A 51 -18.79 19.39 6.20
C ILE A 51 -20.17 19.01 5.68
N LEU A 52 -20.61 19.66 4.59
CA LEU A 52 -21.86 19.32 3.91
C LEU A 52 -21.81 17.90 3.35
N VAL A 53 -22.72 17.04 3.83
CA VAL A 53 -22.94 15.70 3.29
C VAL A 53 -23.61 15.81 1.91
N LYS A 54 -22.89 15.45 0.84
CA LYS A 54 -23.45 15.32 -0.51
C LYS A 54 -23.90 13.90 -0.80
N ILE A 55 -23.10 12.92 -0.40
CA ILE A 55 -23.38 11.49 -0.58
C ILE A 55 -22.94 10.76 0.69
N ASP A 56 -23.88 10.08 1.36
CA ASP A 56 -23.58 9.19 2.47
C ASP A 56 -23.05 7.86 1.93
N LEU A 57 -21.73 7.68 1.94
CA LEU A 57 -21.07 6.50 1.37
C LEU A 57 -20.16 5.82 2.40
N PRO A 58 -20.70 4.93 3.26
CA PRO A 58 -20.02 4.37 4.44
C PRO A 58 -18.71 3.62 4.16
N GLY A 59 -18.46 3.20 2.91
CA GLY A 59 -17.25 2.47 2.51
C GLY A 59 -16.04 3.35 2.17
N VAL A 60 -16.21 4.67 2.02
CA VAL A 60 -15.09 5.57 1.74
C VAL A 60 -14.08 5.55 2.90
N GLY A 61 -12.80 5.34 2.58
CA GLY A 61 -11.72 5.26 3.58
C GLY A 61 -11.67 3.93 4.36
N CYS A 62 -12.63 3.03 4.14
CA CYS A 62 -12.61 1.69 4.72
C CYS A 62 -11.87 0.71 3.81
N ASN A 63 -11.61 -0.49 4.35
CA ASN A 63 -11.03 -1.64 3.66
C ASN A 63 -9.61 -1.44 3.13
N LEU A 64 -8.81 -0.61 3.81
CA LEU A 64 -7.38 -0.51 3.54
C LEU A 64 -6.71 -1.87 3.83
N GLN A 65 -6.01 -2.39 2.83
CA GLN A 65 -5.24 -3.61 2.91
C GLN A 65 -3.83 -3.32 2.44
N ASP A 66 -2.88 -3.93 3.13
CA ASP A 66 -1.47 -3.85 2.80
C ASP A 66 -0.77 -5.16 3.18
N HIS A 67 0.40 -5.38 2.62
CA HIS A 67 1.24 -6.51 2.95
C HIS A 67 2.08 -6.17 4.19
N SER A 68 1.78 -6.83 5.31
CA SER A 68 2.65 -6.74 6.48
C SER A 68 4.02 -7.33 6.17
N MET A 69 5.08 -6.59 6.47
CA MET A 69 6.46 -7.00 6.21
C MET A 69 7.13 -7.51 7.48
N VAL A 70 7.80 -8.66 7.38
CA VAL A 70 8.68 -9.20 8.43
C VAL A 70 10.08 -9.31 7.85
N TYR A 71 11.08 -8.81 8.58
CA TYR A 71 12.47 -8.80 8.13
C TYR A 71 13.25 -9.95 8.77
N ALA A 72 14.01 -10.68 7.95
CA ALA A 72 15.03 -11.62 8.39
C ALA A 72 16.37 -11.22 7.75
N ASN A 73 17.28 -10.70 8.56
CA ASN A 73 18.61 -10.27 8.10
C ASN A 73 19.60 -11.41 8.30
N TYR A 74 20.36 -11.75 7.26
CA TYR A 74 21.38 -12.77 7.30
C TYR A 74 22.74 -12.15 6.97
N TYR A 75 23.76 -12.48 7.77
CA TYR A 75 25.13 -12.07 7.50
C TYR A 75 25.78 -13.05 6.52
N TYR A 76 25.96 -12.60 5.28
CA TYR A 76 26.72 -13.35 4.29
C TYR A 76 28.19 -12.95 4.36
N ARG A 77 29.09 -13.95 4.28
CA ARG A 77 30.55 -13.75 4.19
C ARG A 77 31.06 -13.74 2.75
N ASN A 78 30.15 -13.81 1.77
CA ASN A 78 30.52 -13.81 0.36
C ASN A 78 30.74 -12.36 -0.11
N GLU A 79 31.94 -12.08 -0.62
CA GLU A 79 32.37 -10.78 -1.17
C GLU A 79 31.80 -10.50 -2.58
N SER A 80 31.05 -11.44 -3.17
CA SER A 80 30.57 -11.33 -4.56
C SER A 80 29.41 -10.34 -4.78
N TYR A 81 28.94 -9.65 -3.74
CA TYR A 81 27.84 -8.69 -3.83
C TYR A 81 28.24 -7.38 -3.16
N PHE A 82 28.09 -6.27 -3.89
CA PHE A 82 28.22 -4.93 -3.32
C PHE A 82 27.08 -4.67 -2.35
N ARG A 83 27.43 -4.25 -1.13
CA ARG A 83 26.47 -3.80 -0.13
C ARG A 83 26.20 -2.31 -0.32
N SER A 84 25.00 -1.87 0.06
CA SER A 84 24.59 -0.47 -0.09
C SER A 84 25.55 0.50 0.63
N ASN A 85 26.12 0.09 1.77
CA ASN A 85 27.11 0.88 2.50
C ASN A 85 28.47 0.96 1.78
N GLU A 86 28.87 -0.06 1.03
CA GLU A 86 30.11 -0.04 0.24
C GLU A 86 30.02 0.95 -0.92
N ILE A 87 28.82 1.12 -1.50
CA ILE A 87 28.55 2.16 -2.50
C ILE A 87 28.52 3.54 -1.85
N ALA A 88 27.80 3.69 -0.74
CA ALA A 88 27.61 4.98 -0.08
C ALA A 88 28.88 5.55 0.55
N ASP A 89 29.70 4.70 1.18
CA ASP A 89 30.86 5.13 1.97
C ASP A 89 32.19 4.95 1.23
N GLY A 90 32.22 4.16 0.16
CA GLY A 90 33.45 3.75 -0.54
C GLY A 90 33.64 4.37 -1.91
N VAL A 91 32.67 4.17 -2.81
CA VAL A 91 32.79 4.48 -4.26
C VAL A 91 31.66 5.37 -4.78
N TYR A 92 31.12 6.23 -3.93
CA TYR A 92 29.92 7.00 -4.25
C TYR A 92 30.11 7.88 -5.48
N ASP A 93 31.22 8.61 -5.56
CA ASP A 93 31.51 9.56 -6.64
C ASP A 93 31.80 8.83 -7.96
N GLU A 94 32.58 7.74 -7.93
CA GLU A 94 32.86 6.95 -9.13
C GLU A 94 31.59 6.28 -9.68
N ALA A 95 30.75 5.74 -8.80
CA ALA A 95 29.46 5.17 -9.18
C ALA A 95 28.51 6.24 -9.74
N ALA A 96 28.55 7.47 -9.21
CA ALA A 96 27.82 8.62 -9.74
C ALA A 96 28.29 8.98 -11.16
N GLU A 97 29.60 9.11 -11.35
CA GLU A 97 30.21 9.49 -12.62
C GLU A 97 29.93 8.46 -13.71
N GLU A 98 30.05 7.17 -13.40
CA GLU A 98 29.68 6.10 -14.33
C GLU A 98 28.21 6.24 -14.73
N TYR A 99 27.30 6.30 -13.75
CA TYR A 99 25.86 6.41 -14.03
C TYR A 99 25.50 7.66 -14.84
N ILE A 100 26.13 8.81 -14.58
CA ILE A 100 25.91 10.04 -15.35
C ILE A 100 26.37 9.87 -16.80
N ARG A 101 27.51 9.19 -17.01
CA ARG A 101 28.14 9.04 -18.33
C ARG A 101 27.38 8.09 -19.25
N ASN A 102 26.93 6.95 -18.75
CA ASN A 102 26.40 5.87 -19.60
C ASN A 102 25.17 5.15 -19.01
N ARG A 103 24.67 5.56 -17.84
CA ARG A 103 23.56 4.90 -17.12
C ARG A 103 23.86 3.45 -16.73
N THR A 104 25.13 3.13 -16.47
CA THR A 104 25.56 1.85 -15.89
C THR A 104 26.11 2.03 -14.48
N GLY A 105 26.57 0.93 -13.89
CA GLY A 105 27.27 0.95 -12.60
C GLY A 105 26.35 0.77 -11.39
N PRO A 106 26.92 0.79 -10.18
CA PRO A 106 26.23 0.38 -8.95
C PRO A 106 24.95 1.17 -8.62
N TRP A 107 24.81 2.41 -9.12
CA TRP A 107 23.62 3.24 -8.92
C TRP A 107 22.37 2.79 -9.71
N THR A 108 22.51 1.82 -10.62
CA THR A 108 21.35 1.18 -11.27
C THR A 108 20.73 0.08 -10.41
N ALA A 109 21.42 -0.36 -9.34
CA ALA A 109 20.96 -1.46 -8.51
C ALA A 109 19.68 -1.08 -7.73
N PRO A 110 18.66 -1.95 -7.68
CA PRO A 110 17.46 -1.69 -6.90
C PRO A 110 17.72 -1.83 -5.40
N LEU A 111 16.89 -1.16 -4.58
CA LEU A 111 16.92 -1.32 -3.12
C LEU A 111 16.60 -2.74 -2.67
N ILE A 112 15.73 -3.43 -3.43
CA ILE A 112 15.32 -4.82 -3.19
C ILE A 112 15.50 -5.57 -4.50
N ASN A 113 16.35 -6.59 -4.51
CA ASN A 113 16.63 -7.43 -5.67
C ASN A 113 15.89 -8.78 -5.64
N THR A 114 15.21 -9.11 -4.54
CA THR A 114 14.38 -10.32 -4.42
C THR A 114 13.31 -10.13 -3.36
N ILE A 115 12.06 -10.48 -3.70
CA ILE A 115 10.92 -10.58 -2.78
C ILE A 115 10.38 -12.00 -2.89
N ALA A 116 9.95 -12.59 -1.78
CA ALA A 116 9.26 -13.87 -1.79
C ALA A 116 8.05 -13.81 -0.86
N PHE A 117 6.93 -14.42 -1.25
CA PHE A 117 5.77 -14.64 -0.39
C PHE A 117 5.64 -16.14 -0.09
N PRO A 118 6.50 -16.68 0.79
CA PRO A 118 6.41 -18.06 1.20
C PRO A 118 5.05 -18.32 1.88
N SER A 119 4.45 -19.48 1.65
CA SER A 119 3.20 -19.84 2.31
C SER A 119 3.41 -19.93 3.82
N LEU A 120 2.37 -19.64 4.62
CA LEU A 120 2.49 -19.68 6.08
C LEU A 120 2.97 -21.06 6.59
N ARG A 121 2.60 -22.13 5.89
CA ARG A 121 3.06 -23.50 6.15
C ARG A 121 4.58 -23.67 6.02
N SER A 122 5.23 -22.93 5.14
CA SER A 122 6.70 -22.97 5.00
C SER A 122 7.42 -22.21 6.11
N ALA A 123 6.72 -21.34 6.83
CA ALA A 123 7.28 -20.61 7.97
C ALA A 123 7.11 -21.38 9.30
N THR A 124 6.04 -22.16 9.47
CA THR A 124 5.77 -22.90 10.72
C THR A 124 4.83 -24.10 10.51
N ASP A 125 5.05 -25.17 11.26
CA ASP A 125 4.15 -26.34 11.29
C ASP A 125 2.80 -26.02 11.95
N ASP A 126 2.75 -25.03 12.85
CA ASP A 126 1.55 -24.60 13.60
C ASP A 126 0.70 -23.56 12.83
N TRP A 127 0.91 -23.41 11.53
CA TRP A 127 0.29 -22.37 10.70
C TRP A 127 -1.25 -22.31 10.81
N LYS A 128 -1.91 -23.45 11.00
CA LYS A 128 -3.38 -23.51 11.20
C LYS A 128 -3.83 -22.84 12.50
N GLN A 129 -3.04 -22.94 13.57
CA GLN A 129 -3.38 -22.35 14.87
C GLN A 129 -3.30 -20.81 14.81
N PHE A 130 -2.30 -20.28 14.10
CA PHE A 130 -2.17 -18.83 13.86
C PHE A 130 -3.36 -18.27 13.08
N MET A 131 -3.86 -19.00 12.08
CA MET A 131 -5.05 -18.59 11.31
C MET A 131 -6.33 -18.59 12.14
N ASN A 132 -6.49 -19.55 13.06
CA ASN A 132 -7.65 -19.57 13.95
C ASN A 132 -7.63 -18.41 14.96
N LYS A 133 -6.44 -17.94 15.37
CA LYS A 133 -6.30 -16.77 16.25
C LYS A 133 -6.55 -15.45 15.53
N SER A 134 -6.12 -15.30 14.27
CA SER A 134 -6.37 -14.10 13.45
C SER A 134 -7.82 -13.98 12.93
N SER A 135 -8.65 -15.00 13.20
CA SER A 135 -10.05 -15.02 12.80
C SER A 135 -10.95 -14.08 13.64
N GLY A 136 -10.43 -13.37 14.64
CA GLY A 136 -11.22 -12.56 15.58
C GLY A 136 -11.15 -11.03 15.44
N ASP A 137 -10.14 -10.46 14.79
CA ASP A 137 -9.73 -9.12 15.24
C ASP A 137 -10.04 -7.97 14.27
N GLY A 138 -10.59 -6.88 14.81
CA GLY A 138 -10.19 -5.53 14.40
C GLY A 138 -11.23 -4.66 13.70
N ILE A 139 -12.44 -5.14 13.39
CA ILE A 139 -13.47 -4.24 12.83
C ILE A 139 -14.03 -3.37 13.97
N PRO A 140 -13.92 -2.02 13.89
CA PRO A 140 -14.50 -1.14 14.89
C PRO A 140 -15.98 -1.43 15.12
N SER A 141 -16.44 -1.36 16.38
CA SER A 141 -17.83 -1.68 16.74
C SER A 141 -18.85 -0.83 15.97
N ASN A 142 -18.49 0.42 15.70
CA ASN A 142 -19.26 1.40 14.93
C ASN A 142 -19.21 1.23 13.40
N THR A 143 -18.52 0.21 12.87
CA THR A 143 -18.47 0.02 11.41
C THR A 143 -19.88 -0.30 10.86
N PRO A 144 -20.32 0.37 9.77
CA PRO A 144 -21.62 0.13 9.15
C PRO A 144 -21.81 -1.32 8.68
N ASN A 145 -23.04 -1.83 8.76
CA ASN A 145 -23.36 -3.22 8.40
C ASN A 145 -23.04 -3.57 6.93
N SER A 146 -23.19 -2.62 6.00
CA SER A 146 -22.83 -2.82 4.60
C SER A 146 -21.33 -3.07 4.43
N VAL A 147 -20.50 -2.33 5.17
CA VAL A 147 -19.05 -2.46 5.16
C VAL A 147 -18.62 -3.77 5.84
N LYS A 148 -19.21 -4.10 7.00
CA LYS A 148 -18.98 -5.38 7.71
C LYS A 148 -19.20 -6.59 6.81
N LYS A 149 -20.32 -6.63 6.07
CA LYS A 149 -20.62 -7.72 5.13
C LYS A 149 -19.55 -7.86 4.04
N GLY A 150 -19.04 -6.75 3.53
CA GLY A 150 -17.95 -6.74 2.54
C GLY A 150 -16.66 -7.34 3.11
N TYR A 151 -16.27 -6.92 4.32
CA TYR A 151 -15.11 -7.47 5.01
C TYR A 151 -15.24 -8.97 5.29
N GLU A 152 -16.39 -9.42 5.77
CA GLU A 152 -16.64 -10.85 6.05
C GLU A 152 -16.53 -11.70 4.78
N PHE A 153 -17.09 -11.21 3.67
CA PHE A 153 -16.99 -11.88 2.38
C PHE A 153 -15.55 -11.97 1.88
N GLN A 154 -14.81 -10.85 1.92
CA GLN A 154 -13.41 -10.83 1.50
C GLN A 154 -12.52 -11.69 2.40
N LYS A 155 -12.73 -11.65 3.71
CA LYS A 155 -12.00 -12.46 4.70
C LYS A 155 -12.15 -13.95 4.40
N LYS A 156 -13.35 -14.40 4.03
CA LYS A 156 -13.56 -15.80 3.64
C LYS A 156 -12.70 -16.18 2.43
N ILE A 157 -12.67 -15.34 1.39
CA ILE A 157 -11.84 -15.57 0.20
C ILE A 157 -10.36 -15.65 0.58
N LEU A 158 -9.88 -14.70 1.39
CA LEU A 158 -8.48 -14.67 1.84
C LEU A 158 -8.12 -15.89 2.69
N GLN A 159 -9.01 -16.31 3.59
CA GLN A 159 -8.83 -17.54 4.37
C GLN A 159 -8.74 -18.76 3.46
N ASP A 160 -9.64 -18.90 2.49
CA ASP A 160 -9.62 -20.03 1.56
C ASP A 160 -8.31 -20.06 0.75
N GLN A 161 -7.80 -18.89 0.33
CA GLN A 161 -6.53 -18.78 -0.38
C GLN A 161 -5.34 -19.09 0.51
N ILE A 162 -5.25 -18.50 1.71
CA ILE A 162 -4.13 -18.72 2.64
C ILE A 162 -4.08 -20.18 3.13
N LEU A 163 -5.25 -20.80 3.33
CA LEU A 163 -5.35 -22.20 3.74
C LEU A 163 -5.14 -23.19 2.59
N SER A 164 -5.09 -22.72 1.35
CA SER A 164 -4.96 -23.56 0.17
C SER A 164 -3.57 -24.19 0.08
N ASN A 165 -3.55 -25.50 -0.20
CA ASN A 165 -2.31 -26.25 -0.43
C ASN A 165 -1.65 -25.96 -1.78
N VAL A 166 -2.29 -25.16 -2.64
CA VAL A 166 -1.76 -24.76 -3.97
C VAL A 166 -1.44 -23.26 -4.05
N ALA A 167 -1.68 -22.50 -2.98
CA ALA A 167 -1.35 -21.09 -2.93
C ALA A 167 0.10 -20.91 -2.42
N GLY A 168 1.04 -20.83 -3.36
CA GLY A 168 2.34 -20.22 -3.16
C GLY A 168 2.47 -19.05 -4.13
N THR A 169 2.52 -17.83 -3.62
CA THR A 169 2.59 -16.64 -4.48
C THR A 169 4.06 -16.24 -4.64
N PHE A 170 4.81 -16.97 -5.45
CA PHE A 170 6.19 -16.57 -5.74
C PHE A 170 6.18 -15.48 -6.82
N GLU A 171 6.66 -14.28 -6.47
CA GLU A 171 6.88 -13.19 -7.42
C GLU A 171 8.37 -12.88 -7.48
N THR A 172 9.05 -13.38 -8.52
CA THR A 172 10.42 -12.97 -8.81
C THR A 172 10.43 -11.73 -9.68
N MET A 173 10.79 -10.59 -9.07
CA MET A 173 11.37 -9.49 -9.80
C MET A 173 12.88 -9.68 -9.83
N ALA A 174 13.40 -10.22 -10.94
CA ALA A 174 14.80 -10.09 -11.27
C ALA A 174 14.95 -8.85 -12.16
N ILE A 175 15.74 -7.88 -11.72
CA ILE A 175 16.18 -6.78 -12.59
C ILE A 175 17.54 -7.23 -13.13
N SER A 176 17.58 -7.49 -14.44
CA SER A 176 18.80 -7.75 -15.21
C SER A 176 19.53 -6.46 -15.54
#